data_AF-A0A935U4P7-F1
#
_entry.id   AF-A0A935U4P7-F1
#
_cell.length_a   1.000
_cell.length_b   1.000
_cell.length_c   1.000
_cell.angle_alpha   90.00
_cell.angle_beta   90.00
_cell.angle_gamma   90.00
#
_symmetry.space_group_name_H-M   'P 1'
#
loop_
_entity.id
_entity.type
_entity.pdbx_description
1 polymer ?
#
loop_
_entity_poly.entity_id
_entity_poly.type
_entity_poly.pdbx_seq_one_letter_code
_entity_poly.pdbx_strand_id
1 'polypeptide(L)'
;MPRQARIHTPGLLHHVISRGLNRGLIFKSVEDYRDFIERIGPCLEKSPNQILAWALMPNHFHLLVRSGTGGITSFMRRLMSGYANAFNARHKRSGYLFQNRYKSIVCEESAYLMELVRYIHLNPLRAGLVKGLHELRRYPYAGHGVIMGTFRYDWQERDEVLGLFGKTEATATRRYAEFVGEGVSLGRRPDLVGGGLKKSHGGVCSPKSDRECYDSRILGSGSFVESLLSQEEKAERRSRDARRGGWDRLVKAVAQRQGVEPAVLFQKGRRQTVSDGKAMLIYAGVTLFGKTNKKMAAMTRMAEPPASRARQRGKAILEKSGILSELGN
;
A
#
# COMPACT_ATOMS: atom_id res chain seq x y z
N MET A 1 -13.31 14.69 2.75
CA MET A 1 -13.78 13.85 1.63
C MET A 1 -13.35 12.40 1.84
N PRO A 2 -14.23 11.41 1.58
CA PRO A 2 -13.83 10.00 1.55
C PRO A 2 -12.75 9.81 0.48
N ARG A 3 -11.65 9.14 0.86
CA ARG A 3 -10.52 8.89 -0.05
C ARG A 3 -10.81 7.67 -0.90
N GLN A 4 -10.46 7.72 -2.18
CA GLN A 4 -10.49 6.55 -3.06
C GLN A 4 -9.59 5.44 -2.51
N ALA A 5 -10.02 4.19 -2.71
CA ALA A 5 -9.24 3.01 -2.37
C ALA A 5 -7.91 3.00 -3.15
N ARG A 6 -6.90 2.31 -2.62
CA ARG A 6 -5.66 2.08 -3.37
C ARG A 6 -5.88 0.94 -4.35
N ILE A 7 -5.19 1.00 -5.46
CA ILE A 7 -5.17 -0.06 -6.46
C ILE A 7 -4.27 -1.18 -5.94
N HIS A 8 -4.75 -2.42 -5.96
CA HIS A 8 -4.14 -3.56 -5.28
C HIS A 8 -3.74 -4.72 -6.20
N THR A 9 -3.93 -4.57 -7.50
CA THR A 9 -3.55 -5.58 -8.49
C THR A 9 -2.06 -5.95 -8.35
N PRO A 10 -1.74 -7.25 -8.17
CA PRO A 10 -0.36 -7.74 -8.14
C PRO A 10 0.36 -7.50 -9.48
N GLY A 11 1.68 -7.37 -9.43
CA GLY A 11 2.53 -7.11 -10.59
C GLY A 11 2.59 -5.64 -11.02
N LEU A 12 1.82 -4.75 -10.39
CA LEU A 12 1.84 -3.34 -10.72
C LEU A 12 3.09 -2.64 -10.20
N LEU A 13 3.59 -1.72 -11.01
CA LEU A 13 4.68 -0.82 -10.63
C LEU A 13 4.13 0.37 -9.84
N HIS A 14 4.69 0.63 -8.65
CA HIS A 14 4.29 1.73 -7.78
C HIS A 14 5.46 2.67 -7.51
N HIS A 15 5.33 3.94 -7.93
CA HIS A 15 6.18 5.01 -7.44
C HIS A 15 5.63 5.51 -6.10
N VAL A 16 6.33 5.16 -5.02
CA VAL A 16 5.97 5.48 -3.64
C VAL A 16 6.77 6.67 -3.15
N ILE A 17 6.08 7.64 -2.55
CA ILE A 17 6.68 8.86 -1.99
C ILE A 17 6.12 9.09 -0.60
N SER A 18 6.99 9.35 0.38
CA SER A 18 6.58 9.76 1.73
C SER A 18 7.47 10.86 2.24
N ARG A 19 6.90 11.78 3.02
CA ARG A 19 7.56 13.00 3.52
C ARG A 19 7.27 13.23 4.99
N GLY A 20 8.25 13.81 5.69
CA GLY A 20 8.13 14.22 7.08
C GLY A 20 7.04 15.25 7.31
N LEU A 21 6.44 15.19 8.49
CA LEU A 21 5.50 16.20 8.97
C LEU A 21 6.13 17.59 8.87
N ASN A 22 5.39 18.55 8.30
CA ASN A 22 5.88 19.93 8.05
C ASN A 22 7.18 20.00 7.24
N ARG A 23 7.44 19.03 6.34
CA ARG A 23 8.72 18.88 5.62
C ARG A 23 9.93 18.74 6.54
N GLY A 24 9.71 18.37 7.79
CA GLY A 24 10.76 18.13 8.78
C GLY A 24 11.63 16.93 8.41
N LEU A 25 12.80 16.89 9.02
CA LEU A 25 13.74 15.79 8.83
C LEU A 25 13.14 14.49 9.36
N ILE A 26 13.10 13.48 8.49
CA ILE A 26 12.82 12.10 8.85
C ILE A 26 14.10 11.29 9.02
N PHE A 27 15.24 11.75 8.46
CA PHE A 27 16.56 11.20 8.72
C PHE A 27 17.46 12.31 9.26
N LYS A 28 17.87 12.23 10.53
CA LYS A 28 18.72 13.22 11.20
C LYS A 28 20.15 12.74 11.39
N SER A 29 20.36 11.44 11.51
CA SER A 29 21.68 10.83 11.69
C SER A 29 21.91 9.63 10.76
N VAL A 30 23.14 9.14 10.70
CA VAL A 30 23.50 7.92 9.93
C VAL A 30 22.70 6.72 10.42
N GLU A 31 22.48 6.62 11.73
CA GLU A 31 21.68 5.55 12.34
C GLU A 31 20.23 5.59 11.85
N ASP A 32 19.69 6.76 11.52
CA ASP A 32 18.31 6.90 11.02
C ASP A 32 18.20 6.34 9.61
N TYR A 33 19.20 6.59 8.76
CA TYR A 33 19.26 5.99 7.42
C TYR A 33 19.47 4.48 7.51
N ARG A 34 20.42 4.04 8.35
CA ARG A 34 20.72 2.62 8.56
C ARG A 34 19.48 1.84 9.01
N ASP A 35 18.79 2.32 10.06
CA ASP A 35 17.58 1.68 10.58
C ASP A 35 16.48 1.56 9.51
N PHE A 36 16.30 2.57 8.66
CA PHE A 36 15.31 2.49 7.59
C PHE A 36 15.67 1.45 6.52
N ILE A 37 16.93 1.44 6.08
CA ILE A 37 17.44 0.52 5.05
C ILE A 37 17.39 -0.93 5.55
N GLU A 38 17.86 -1.19 6.77
CA GLU A 38 17.90 -2.54 7.36
C GLU A 38 16.50 -3.13 7.59
N ARG A 39 15.47 -2.28 7.73
CA ARG A 39 14.07 -2.73 7.85
C ARG A 39 13.46 -3.24 6.55
N ILE A 40 14.01 -2.86 5.40
CA ILE A 40 13.41 -3.17 4.10
C ILE A 40 13.38 -4.68 3.86
N GLY A 41 14.53 -5.37 3.94
CA GLY A 41 14.63 -6.81 3.71
C GLY A 41 13.63 -7.64 4.54
N PRO A 42 13.63 -7.53 5.88
CA PRO A 42 12.69 -8.26 6.74
C PRO A 42 11.21 -7.93 6.45
N CYS A 43 10.90 -6.72 5.95
CA CYS A 43 9.54 -6.38 5.55
C CYS A 43 9.13 -7.08 4.24
N LEU A 44 10.07 -7.28 3.31
CA LEU A 44 9.84 -7.98 2.04
C LEU A 44 9.69 -9.50 2.25
N GLU A 45 10.36 -10.09 3.23
CA GLU A 45 10.11 -11.51 3.60
C GLU A 45 8.66 -11.80 4.00
N LYS A 46 7.94 -10.79 4.51
CA LYS A 46 6.54 -10.90 4.95
C LYS A 46 5.54 -10.48 3.88
N SER A 47 5.99 -10.01 2.72
CA SER A 47 5.14 -9.60 1.62
C SER A 47 5.94 -9.64 0.31
N PRO A 48 5.52 -10.40 -0.71
CA PRO A 48 6.32 -10.71 -1.90
C PRO A 48 6.38 -9.52 -2.89
N ASN A 49 6.69 -8.33 -2.39
CA ASN A 49 6.95 -7.14 -3.19
C ASN A 49 8.41 -7.12 -3.61
N GLN A 50 8.72 -6.37 -4.66
CA GLN A 50 10.08 -6.21 -5.17
C GLN A 50 10.45 -4.74 -5.20
N ILE A 51 11.71 -4.38 -4.89
CA ILE A 51 12.19 -3.00 -4.96
C ILE A 51 13.19 -2.85 -6.10
N LEU A 52 12.82 -2.04 -7.09
CA LEU A 52 13.61 -1.81 -8.30
C LEU A 52 14.53 -0.59 -8.15
N ALA A 53 14.07 0.45 -7.46
CA ALA A 53 14.84 1.66 -7.22
C ALA A 53 14.43 2.35 -5.92
N TRP A 54 15.34 3.08 -5.30
CA TRP A 54 15.05 3.83 -4.07
C TRP A 54 16.02 5.01 -3.88
N ALA A 55 15.58 6.03 -3.16
CA ALA A 55 16.41 7.15 -2.71
C ALA A 55 15.83 7.74 -1.42
N LEU A 56 16.70 7.99 -0.44
CA LEU A 56 16.38 8.62 0.82
C LEU A 56 16.99 10.02 0.86
N MET A 57 16.17 11.01 1.18
CA MET A 57 16.58 12.40 1.39
C MET A 57 16.18 12.82 2.80
N PRO A 58 16.84 13.81 3.42
CA PRO A 58 16.67 14.10 4.85
C PRO A 58 15.21 14.26 5.32
N ASN A 59 14.30 14.77 4.48
CA ASN A 59 12.88 14.96 4.82
C ASN A 59 11.89 14.09 4.04
N HIS A 60 12.32 13.25 3.10
CA HIS A 60 11.42 12.39 2.32
C HIS A 60 12.15 11.22 1.67
N PHE A 61 11.42 10.20 1.23
CA PHE A 61 11.99 9.09 0.48
C PHE A 61 11.13 8.75 -0.73
N HIS A 62 11.77 8.09 -1.69
CA HIS A 62 11.17 7.52 -2.89
C HIS A 62 11.49 6.03 -2.98
N LEU A 63 10.50 5.21 -3.30
CA LEU A 63 10.67 3.79 -3.63
C LEU A 63 9.95 3.48 -4.94
N LEU A 64 10.54 2.63 -5.77
CA LEU A 64 9.89 2.00 -6.92
C LEU A 64 9.65 0.54 -6.56
N VAL A 65 8.38 0.20 -6.36
CA VAL A 65 7.98 -1.10 -5.82
C VAL A 65 7.11 -1.81 -6.84
N ARG A 66 7.46 -3.04 -7.24
CA ARG A 66 6.51 -3.93 -7.92
C ARG A 66 5.70 -4.67 -6.87
N SER A 67 4.37 -4.61 -7.00
CA SER A 67 3.46 -5.19 -6.03
C SER A 67 3.44 -6.71 -6.10
N GLY A 68 3.53 -7.37 -4.95
CA GLY A 68 3.24 -8.79 -4.82
C GLY A 68 1.76 -9.08 -4.63
N THR A 69 1.45 -10.35 -4.38
CA THR A 69 0.12 -10.74 -3.88
C THR A 69 -0.22 -9.99 -2.59
N GLY A 70 -1.37 -9.30 -2.57
CA GLY A 70 -1.80 -8.47 -1.44
C GLY A 70 -1.35 -7.00 -1.50
N GLY A 71 -0.57 -6.62 -2.52
CA GLY A 71 -0.14 -5.25 -2.78
C GLY A 71 0.87 -4.69 -1.77
N ILE A 72 1.15 -3.39 -1.89
CA ILE A 72 2.20 -2.72 -1.09
C ILE A 72 1.75 -2.25 0.29
N THR A 73 0.46 -2.37 0.64
CA THR A 73 -0.09 -1.75 1.87
C THR A 73 0.48 -2.37 3.14
N SER A 74 0.59 -3.70 3.22
CA SER A 74 1.15 -4.38 4.39
C SER A 74 2.64 -4.05 4.56
N PHE A 75 3.40 -4.12 3.47
CA PHE A 75 4.82 -3.75 3.40
C PHE A 75 5.06 -2.34 3.93
N MET A 76 4.42 -1.34 3.32
CA MET A 76 4.61 0.06 3.68
C MET A 76 4.18 0.37 5.11
N ARG A 77 3.15 -0.32 5.62
CA ARG A 77 2.72 -0.16 7.02
C ARG A 77 3.79 -0.65 7.99
N ARG A 78 4.37 -1.84 7.74
CA ARG A 78 5.43 -2.40 8.59
C ARG A 78 6.67 -1.51 8.57
N LEU A 79 7.14 -1.15 7.38
CA LEU A 79 8.32 -0.29 7.18
C LEU A 79 8.14 1.07 7.88
N MET A 80 7.09 1.81 7.53
CA MET A 80 6.91 3.19 8.02
C MET A 80 6.57 3.25 9.51
N SER A 81 5.71 2.37 10.02
CA SER A 81 5.35 2.39 11.44
C SER A 81 6.50 1.91 12.32
N GLY A 82 7.22 0.85 11.91
CA GLY A 82 8.41 0.39 12.62
C GLY A 82 9.48 1.47 12.71
N TYR A 83 9.75 2.12 11.59
CA TYR A 83 10.69 3.24 11.52
C TYR A 83 10.27 4.43 12.39
N ALA A 84 9.01 4.89 12.25
CA ALA A 84 8.53 6.06 13.00
C ALA A 84 8.59 5.84 14.51
N ASN A 85 8.30 4.62 14.98
CA ASN A 85 8.40 4.28 16.41
C ASN A 85 9.85 4.34 16.90
N ALA A 86 10.79 3.74 16.14
CA ALA A 86 12.21 3.75 16.49
C ALA A 86 12.81 5.16 16.46
N PHE A 87 12.48 5.95 15.43
CA PHE A 87 12.88 7.35 15.32
C PHE A 87 12.35 8.18 16.49
N ASN A 88 11.07 8.04 16.83
CA ASN A 88 10.47 8.77 17.95
C ASN A 88 11.14 8.43 19.28
N ALA A 89 11.41 7.15 19.54
CA ALA A 89 12.15 6.72 20.73
C ALA A 89 13.57 7.33 20.77
N ARG A 90 14.32 7.22 19.67
CA ARG A 90 15.70 7.72 19.55
C ARG A 90 15.81 9.22 19.75
N HIS A 91 14.88 9.98 19.17
CA HIS A 91 14.89 11.44 19.20
C HIS A 91 14.03 12.04 20.31
N LYS A 92 13.54 11.23 21.26
CA LYS A 92 12.65 11.63 22.37
C LYS A 92 11.44 12.45 21.89
N ARG A 93 10.83 12.02 20.79
CA ARG A 93 9.66 12.66 20.18
C ARG A 93 8.39 11.87 20.46
N SER A 94 7.27 12.57 20.43
CA SER A 94 5.94 11.99 20.40
C SER A 94 5.18 12.46 19.15
N GLY A 95 4.15 11.70 18.75
CA GLY A 95 3.30 12.03 17.61
C GLY A 95 3.79 11.52 16.25
N TYR A 96 3.22 12.08 15.18
CA TYR A 96 3.44 11.61 13.82
C TYR A 96 4.80 12.08 13.26
N LEU A 97 5.57 11.14 12.71
CA LEU A 97 6.80 11.45 11.96
C LEU A 97 6.50 11.88 10.52
N PHE A 98 5.60 11.16 9.85
CA PHE A 98 5.21 11.41 8.46
C PHE A 98 3.96 12.29 8.39
N GLN A 99 3.90 13.18 7.38
CA GLN A 99 2.81 14.14 7.22
C GLN A 99 1.46 13.46 6.95
N ASN A 100 1.48 12.41 6.15
CA ASN A 100 0.31 11.66 5.69
C ASN A 100 0.71 10.20 5.48
N ARG A 101 -0.26 9.36 5.09
CA ARG A 101 0.09 8.10 4.44
C ARG A 101 0.94 8.37 3.21
N TYR A 102 1.84 7.44 2.86
CA TYR A 102 2.59 7.50 1.61
C TYR A 102 1.65 7.70 0.39
N LYS A 103 2.15 8.48 -0.57
CA LYS A 103 1.62 8.55 -1.93
C LYS A 103 2.11 7.32 -2.69
N SER A 104 1.24 6.73 -3.51
CA SER A 104 1.58 5.62 -4.41
C SER A 104 0.93 5.91 -5.74
N ILE A 105 1.74 5.96 -6.78
CA ILE A 105 1.33 6.22 -8.14
C ILE A 105 1.58 4.93 -8.92
N VAL A 106 0.53 4.33 -9.46
CA VAL A 106 0.66 3.15 -10.33
C VAL A 106 1.22 3.59 -11.66
N CYS A 107 2.19 2.87 -12.19
CA CYS A 107 2.88 3.23 -13.41
C CYS A 107 2.78 2.10 -14.43
N GLU A 108 2.53 2.44 -15.69
CA GLU A 108 2.64 1.52 -16.81
C GLU A 108 4.12 1.16 -17.01
N GLU A 109 4.44 -0.12 -16.77
CA GLU A 109 5.82 -0.58 -16.68
C GLU A 109 6.61 -0.34 -17.99
N SER A 110 6.02 -0.70 -19.12
CA SER A 110 6.63 -0.54 -20.46
C SER A 110 7.00 0.92 -20.79
N ALA A 111 6.21 1.87 -20.29
CA ALA A 111 6.39 3.28 -20.61
C ALA A 111 7.30 4.01 -19.60
N TYR A 112 7.26 3.61 -18.31
CA TYR A 112 7.83 4.44 -17.24
C TYR A 112 8.92 3.78 -16.41
N LEU A 113 9.17 2.47 -16.51
CA LEU A 113 10.10 1.76 -15.64
C LEU A 113 11.52 2.39 -15.66
N MET A 114 12.14 2.48 -16.82
CA MET A 114 13.50 3.03 -16.96
C MET A 114 13.55 4.50 -16.49
N GLU A 115 12.59 5.31 -16.90
CA GLU A 115 12.50 6.72 -16.51
C GLU A 115 12.36 6.91 -15.01
N LEU A 116 11.56 6.08 -14.33
CA LEU A 116 11.38 6.14 -12.88
C LEU A 116 12.63 5.68 -12.13
N VAL A 117 13.29 4.62 -12.61
CA VAL A 117 14.59 4.18 -12.06
C VAL A 117 15.59 5.34 -12.10
N ARG A 118 15.75 5.97 -13.27
CA ARG A 118 16.63 7.14 -13.46
C ARG A 118 16.20 8.32 -12.60
N TYR A 119 14.90 8.63 -12.59
CA TYR A 119 14.37 9.73 -11.80
C TYR A 119 14.71 9.54 -10.33
N ILE A 120 14.37 8.39 -9.74
CA ILE A 120 14.57 8.11 -8.32
C ILE A 120 16.05 8.17 -7.97
N HIS A 121 16.91 7.50 -8.73
CA HIS A 121 18.35 7.48 -8.48
C HIS A 121 19.02 8.86 -8.58
N LEU A 122 18.51 9.77 -9.42
CA LEU A 122 19.03 11.13 -9.51
C LEU A 122 18.49 12.09 -8.44
N ASN A 123 17.56 11.67 -7.56
CA ASN A 123 17.01 12.57 -6.54
C ASN A 123 18.07 13.16 -5.57
N PRO A 124 19.07 12.40 -5.08
CA PRO A 124 20.11 12.98 -4.22
C PRO A 124 20.88 14.11 -4.91
N LEU A 125 21.17 13.98 -6.21
CA LEU A 125 21.81 15.02 -7.02
C LEU A 125 20.90 16.24 -7.15
N ARG A 126 19.61 16.05 -7.50
CA ARG A 126 18.62 17.13 -7.61
C ARG A 126 18.33 17.83 -6.28
N ALA A 127 18.51 17.14 -5.16
CA ALA A 127 18.39 17.68 -3.82
C ALA A 127 19.66 18.40 -3.33
N GLY A 128 20.74 18.40 -4.12
CA GLY A 128 22.02 19.01 -3.76
C GLY A 128 22.79 18.25 -2.66
N LEU A 129 22.45 16.97 -2.43
CA LEU A 129 23.14 16.12 -1.44
C LEU A 129 24.46 15.56 -1.96
N VAL A 130 24.63 15.55 -3.28
CA VAL A 130 25.85 15.18 -4.00
C VAL A 130 26.04 16.14 -5.17
N LYS A 131 27.28 16.32 -5.63
CA LYS A 131 27.64 17.30 -6.67
C LYS A 131 27.70 16.74 -8.09
N GLY A 132 27.72 15.41 -8.24
CA GLY A 132 27.81 14.76 -9.55
C GLY A 132 27.68 13.24 -9.48
N LEU A 133 27.71 12.58 -10.63
CA LEU A 133 27.54 11.13 -10.75
C LEU A 133 28.60 10.34 -9.96
N HIS A 134 29.83 10.87 -9.90
CA HIS A 134 30.92 10.26 -9.13
C HIS A 134 30.58 10.17 -7.64
N GLU A 135 30.05 11.24 -7.04
CA GLU A 135 29.58 11.23 -5.65
C GLU A 135 28.29 10.43 -5.48
N LEU A 136 27.38 10.51 -6.45
CA LEU A 136 26.13 9.74 -6.43
C LEU A 136 26.39 8.23 -6.36
N ARG A 137 27.39 7.73 -7.10
CA ARG A 137 27.80 6.31 -7.06
C ARG A 137 28.18 5.85 -5.65
N ARG A 138 28.76 6.73 -4.83
CA ARG A 138 29.16 6.46 -3.45
C ARG A 138 28.14 6.92 -2.42
N TYR A 139 27.00 7.46 -2.83
CA TYR A 139 25.97 7.89 -1.90
C TYR A 139 25.22 6.67 -1.35
N PRO A 140 25.37 6.35 -0.04
CA PRO A 140 24.87 5.09 0.51
C PRO A 140 23.35 5.05 0.67
N TYR A 141 22.67 6.18 0.49
CA TYR A 141 21.24 6.31 0.74
C TYR A 141 20.41 6.37 -0.55
N ALA A 142 20.91 5.75 -1.63
CA ALA A 142 20.15 5.51 -2.86
C ALA A 142 20.55 4.20 -3.53
N GLY A 143 19.62 3.60 -4.26
CA GLY A 143 19.82 2.34 -4.97
C GLY A 143 20.78 2.42 -6.17
N HIS A 144 21.22 3.63 -6.56
CA HIS A 144 22.15 3.82 -7.68
C HIS A 144 23.47 3.10 -7.45
N GLY A 145 24.04 3.23 -6.24
CA GLY A 145 25.29 2.57 -5.90
C GLY A 145 25.19 1.04 -5.90
N VAL A 146 23.99 0.49 -5.68
CA VAL A 146 23.75 -0.97 -5.81
C VAL A 146 23.78 -1.40 -7.26
N ILE A 147 23.09 -0.67 -8.15
CA ILE A 147 23.15 -0.98 -9.59
C ILE A 147 24.60 -0.92 -10.10
N MET A 148 25.35 0.09 -9.66
CA MET A 148 26.77 0.31 -10.01
C MET A 148 27.77 -0.64 -9.30
N GLY A 149 27.29 -1.57 -8.47
CA GLY A 149 28.12 -2.56 -7.76
C GLY A 149 28.98 -1.98 -6.62
N THR A 150 28.71 -0.77 -6.17
CA THR A 150 29.41 -0.12 -5.04
C THR A 150 28.87 -0.54 -3.68
N PHE A 151 27.57 -0.84 -3.61
CA PHE A 151 26.92 -1.38 -2.42
C PHE A 151 26.20 -2.68 -2.76
N ARG A 152 25.92 -3.49 -1.75
CA ARG A 152 25.17 -4.73 -1.90
C ARG A 152 23.96 -4.74 -0.96
N TYR A 153 22.79 -4.84 -1.56
CA TYR A 153 21.52 -5.06 -0.88
C TYR A 153 20.74 -6.11 -1.65
N ASP A 154 20.73 -7.35 -1.16
CA ASP A 154 20.13 -8.49 -1.87
C ASP A 154 18.60 -8.34 -2.08
N TRP A 155 17.96 -7.43 -1.35
CA TRP A 155 16.53 -7.11 -1.49
C TRP A 155 16.22 -6.10 -2.61
N GLN A 156 17.22 -5.47 -3.22
CA GLN A 156 17.03 -4.64 -4.41
C GLN A 156 17.20 -5.49 -5.66
N GLU A 157 16.23 -5.43 -6.57
CA GLU A 157 16.21 -6.17 -7.84
C GLU A 157 17.21 -5.59 -8.85
N ARG A 158 18.50 -5.76 -8.55
CA ARG A 158 19.60 -5.24 -9.36
C ARG A 158 19.62 -5.84 -10.77
N ASP A 159 19.55 -7.17 -10.84
CA ASP A 159 19.74 -7.88 -12.10
C ASP A 159 18.59 -7.63 -13.06
N GLU A 160 17.37 -7.48 -12.54
CA GLU A 160 16.22 -7.08 -13.33
C GLU A 160 16.40 -5.69 -13.94
N VAL A 161 16.83 -4.71 -13.13
CA VAL A 161 17.08 -3.35 -13.62
C VAL A 161 18.20 -3.35 -14.67
N LEU A 162 19.30 -4.08 -14.43
CA LEU A 162 20.39 -4.20 -15.40
C LEU A 162 19.95 -4.91 -16.69
N GLY A 163 19.05 -5.90 -16.60
CA GLY A 163 18.49 -6.60 -17.75
C GLY A 163 17.81 -5.69 -18.78
N LEU A 164 17.34 -4.50 -18.36
CA LEU A 164 16.78 -3.48 -19.25
C LEU A 164 17.84 -2.84 -20.18
N PHE A 165 19.12 -2.92 -19.82
CA PHE A 165 20.21 -2.21 -20.51
C PHE A 165 21.12 -3.13 -21.32
N GLY A 166 21.13 -4.44 -21.05
CA GLY A 166 21.91 -5.39 -21.84
C GLY A 166 21.92 -6.81 -21.28
N LYS A 167 22.45 -7.74 -22.08
CA LYS A 167 22.53 -9.17 -21.74
C LYS A 167 23.70 -9.53 -20.81
N THR A 168 24.79 -8.75 -20.85
CA THR A 168 25.97 -8.98 -20.02
C THR A 168 26.08 -7.86 -18.99
N GLU A 169 26.49 -8.21 -17.77
CA GLU A 169 26.57 -7.26 -16.65
C GLU A 169 27.44 -6.04 -16.97
N ALA A 170 28.60 -6.24 -17.62
CA ALA A 170 29.48 -5.16 -18.01
C ALA A 170 28.80 -4.17 -18.98
N THR A 171 28.11 -4.68 -19.99
CA THR A 171 27.41 -3.85 -20.98
C THR A 171 26.21 -3.14 -20.36
N ALA A 172 25.43 -3.86 -19.57
CA ALA A 172 24.25 -3.35 -18.88
C ALA A 172 24.61 -2.22 -17.91
N THR A 173 25.65 -2.42 -17.10
CA THR A 173 26.11 -1.42 -16.12
C THR A 173 26.58 -0.15 -16.81
N ARG A 174 27.35 -0.27 -17.91
CA ARG A 174 27.82 0.88 -18.69
C ARG A 174 26.65 1.68 -19.27
N ARG A 175 25.72 1.01 -19.96
CA ARG A 175 24.54 1.65 -20.59
C ARG A 175 23.59 2.25 -19.57
N TYR A 176 23.41 1.59 -18.41
CA TYR A 176 22.67 2.17 -17.29
C TYR A 176 23.32 3.48 -16.81
N ALA A 177 24.65 3.49 -16.64
CA ALA A 177 25.36 4.69 -16.19
C ALA A 177 25.25 5.84 -17.20
N GLU A 178 25.39 5.55 -18.50
CA GLU A 178 25.16 6.51 -19.60
C GLU A 178 23.74 7.08 -19.53
N PHE A 179 22.72 6.21 -19.48
CA PHE A 179 21.31 6.59 -19.41
C PHE A 179 20.98 7.46 -18.17
N VAL A 180 21.53 7.13 -17.01
CA VAL A 180 21.41 7.95 -15.79
C VAL A 180 22.11 9.29 -15.97
N GLY A 181 23.27 9.31 -16.60
CA GLY A 181 24.03 10.53 -16.87
C GLY A 181 23.30 11.52 -17.77
N GLU A 182 22.64 11.05 -18.82
CA GLU A 182 21.79 11.87 -19.69
C GLU A 182 20.67 12.58 -18.90
N GLY A 183 20.12 11.90 -17.88
CA GLY A 183 19.04 12.41 -17.05
C GLY A 183 19.43 13.56 -16.11
N VAL A 184 20.73 13.85 -15.95
CA VAL A 184 21.22 14.97 -15.13
C VAL A 184 20.73 16.31 -15.70
N SER A 185 20.76 16.45 -17.03
CA SER A 185 20.34 17.66 -17.74
C SER A 185 18.84 17.94 -17.66
N LEU A 186 18.02 16.90 -17.46
CA LEU A 186 16.56 16.98 -17.47
C LEU A 186 15.96 17.68 -16.25
N GLY A 187 16.77 18.03 -15.24
CA GLY A 187 16.32 18.80 -14.08
C GLY A 187 15.15 18.15 -13.33
N ARG A 188 14.16 18.95 -12.91
CA ARG A 188 12.97 18.46 -12.19
C ARG A 188 11.93 17.92 -13.16
N ARG A 189 11.35 16.76 -12.82
CA ARG A 189 10.32 16.06 -13.61
C ARG A 189 8.99 15.99 -12.84
N PRO A 190 8.17 17.06 -12.88
CA PRO A 190 6.90 17.12 -12.13
C PRO A 190 5.87 16.08 -12.61
N ASP A 191 6.00 15.63 -13.85
CA ASP A 191 5.20 14.57 -14.46
C ASP A 191 5.32 13.22 -13.73
N LEU A 192 6.52 12.90 -13.22
CA LEU A 192 6.80 11.59 -12.59
C LEU A 192 6.39 11.52 -11.11
N VAL A 193 6.05 12.64 -10.47
CA VAL A 193 5.62 12.68 -9.06
C VAL A 193 4.11 12.75 -8.90
N GLY A 194 3.35 12.64 -9.99
CA GLY A 194 1.89 12.64 -10.03
C GLY A 194 1.30 14.01 -9.68
N GLY A 195 0.53 14.60 -10.58
CA GLY A 195 -0.05 15.92 -10.37
C GLY A 195 -0.24 16.68 -11.67
N GLY A 196 -1.13 16.17 -12.52
CA GLY A 196 -1.79 16.92 -13.60
C GLY A 196 -0.90 17.53 -14.68
N LEU A 197 -0.82 16.85 -15.83
CA LEU A 197 -1.14 17.59 -17.05
C LEU A 197 -2.62 18.00 -16.93
N LYS A 198 -2.83 19.29 -16.66
CA LYS A 198 -4.08 20.06 -16.55
C LYS A 198 -5.17 19.54 -15.59
N LYS A 199 -5.40 20.33 -14.54
CA LYS A 199 -6.68 20.42 -13.81
C LYS A 199 -7.80 20.84 -14.79
N SER A 200 -8.35 19.94 -15.58
CA SER A 200 -9.73 20.10 -16.06
C SER A 200 -10.68 19.54 -15.00
N HIS A 201 -11.70 20.32 -14.67
CA HIS A 201 -12.67 20.07 -13.62
C HIS A 201 -13.27 18.66 -13.71
N GLY A 202 -13.34 17.97 -12.57
CA GLY A 202 -14.17 16.79 -12.39
C GLY A 202 -13.70 15.57 -13.16
N GLY A 203 -13.05 14.63 -12.47
CA GLY A 203 -12.86 13.28 -12.97
C GLY A 203 -14.21 12.64 -13.27
N VAL A 204 -14.61 12.68 -14.53
CA VAL A 204 -15.69 11.89 -15.11
C VAL A 204 -15.20 11.49 -16.49
N CYS A 205 -14.94 10.19 -16.67
CA CYS A 205 -14.89 9.62 -18.01
C CYS A 205 -16.29 9.80 -18.62
N SER A 206 -16.49 10.83 -19.44
CA SER A 206 -17.71 10.98 -20.24
C SER A 206 -17.51 10.21 -21.55
N PRO A 207 -18.42 9.30 -21.94
CA PRO A 207 -18.28 8.51 -23.17
C PRO A 207 -18.42 9.32 -24.48
N LYS A 208 -18.45 10.66 -24.40
CA LYS A 208 -18.86 11.57 -25.49
C LYS A 208 -17.85 12.68 -25.80
N SER A 209 -16.57 12.50 -25.48
CA SER A 209 -15.50 13.38 -25.95
C SER A 209 -14.24 12.57 -26.16
N ASP A 210 -13.44 12.90 -27.19
CA ASP A 210 -12.08 12.38 -27.47
C ASP A 210 -11.06 12.72 -26.37
N ARG A 211 -11.43 12.55 -25.10
CA ARG A 211 -10.59 12.76 -23.94
C ARG A 211 -10.14 11.40 -23.46
N GLU A 212 -8.85 11.15 -23.59
CA GLU A 212 -8.18 9.96 -23.05
C GLU A 212 -8.56 9.76 -21.57
N CYS A 213 -8.76 8.49 -21.18
CA CYS A 213 -9.08 8.12 -19.80
C CYS A 213 -7.93 8.53 -18.85
N TYR A 214 -8.26 9.20 -17.74
CA TYR A 214 -7.26 9.76 -16.81
C TYR A 214 -7.59 9.46 -15.34
N ASP A 215 -6.57 9.09 -14.56
CA ASP A 215 -6.64 9.03 -13.09
C ASP A 215 -5.36 9.59 -12.47
N SER A 216 -5.49 10.50 -11.50
CA SER A 216 -4.36 11.13 -10.80
C SER A 216 -3.43 10.16 -10.04
N ARG A 217 -3.87 8.92 -9.83
CA ARG A 217 -3.15 7.84 -9.16
C ARG A 217 -2.37 6.97 -10.15
N ILE A 218 -2.54 7.17 -11.47
CA ILE A 218 -1.97 6.33 -12.52
C ILE A 218 -1.12 7.20 -13.47
N LEU A 219 0.07 6.70 -13.82
CA LEU A 219 0.93 7.20 -14.89
C LEU A 219 0.97 6.12 -15.98
N GLY A 220 0.23 6.33 -17.07
CA GLY A 220 0.07 5.35 -18.14
C GLY A 220 -0.82 5.89 -19.26
N SER A 221 -0.85 5.15 -20.36
CA SER A 221 -1.75 5.37 -21.49
C SER A 221 -3.22 5.29 -21.07
N GLY A 222 -4.12 5.92 -21.85
CA GLY A 222 -5.57 5.86 -21.60
C GLY A 222 -6.10 4.42 -21.54
N SER A 223 -5.61 3.54 -22.42
CA SER A 223 -5.93 2.11 -22.44
C SER A 223 -5.47 1.38 -21.17
N PHE A 224 -4.30 1.74 -20.63
CA PHE A 224 -3.81 1.18 -19.38
C PHE A 224 -4.68 1.61 -18.20
N VAL A 225 -5.05 2.90 -18.14
CA VAL A 225 -5.93 3.45 -17.11
C VAL A 225 -7.28 2.72 -17.12
N GLU A 226 -7.93 2.61 -18.28
CA GLU A 226 -9.24 1.97 -18.43
C GLU A 226 -9.20 0.49 -18.03
N SER A 227 -8.22 -0.26 -18.54
CA SER A 227 -8.04 -1.68 -18.21
C SER A 227 -7.86 -1.88 -16.71
N LEU A 228 -7.03 -1.06 -16.07
CA LEU A 228 -6.74 -1.18 -14.65
C LEU A 228 -7.96 -0.86 -13.77
N LEU A 229 -8.69 0.22 -14.09
CA LEU A 229 -9.91 0.56 -13.36
C LEU A 229 -10.98 -0.54 -13.50
N SER A 230 -11.15 -1.10 -14.71
CA SER A 230 -12.07 -2.22 -14.95
C SER A 230 -11.70 -3.46 -14.13
N GLN A 231 -10.40 -3.79 -14.06
CA GLN A 231 -9.92 -4.94 -13.28
C GLN A 231 -10.17 -4.74 -11.78
N GLU A 232 -9.89 -3.55 -11.25
CA GLU A 232 -10.15 -3.23 -9.84
C GLU A 232 -11.64 -3.29 -9.52
N GLU A 233 -12.52 -2.77 -10.37
CA GLU A 233 -13.97 -2.86 -10.17
C GLU A 233 -14.46 -4.32 -10.15
N LYS A 234 -13.96 -5.15 -11.07
CA LYS A 234 -14.27 -6.59 -11.10
C LYS A 234 -13.76 -7.29 -9.85
N ALA A 235 -12.54 -6.98 -9.39
CA ALA A 235 -11.96 -7.53 -8.17
C ALA A 235 -12.74 -7.09 -6.92
N GLU A 236 -13.13 -5.82 -6.82
CA GLU A 236 -13.96 -5.30 -5.74
C GLU A 236 -15.34 -5.93 -5.72
N ARG A 237 -15.95 -6.17 -6.89
CA ARG A 237 -17.23 -6.88 -7.01
C ARG A 237 -17.09 -8.32 -6.52
N ARG A 238 -16.10 -9.06 -7.00
CA ARG A 238 -15.79 -10.43 -6.53
C ARG A 238 -15.54 -10.47 -5.02
N SER A 239 -14.78 -9.52 -4.48
CA SER A 239 -14.50 -9.43 -3.04
C SER A 239 -15.78 -9.13 -2.25
N ARG A 240 -16.64 -8.23 -2.73
CA ARG A 240 -17.96 -7.96 -2.13
C ARG A 240 -18.84 -9.20 -2.14
N ASP A 241 -18.90 -9.91 -3.26
CA ASP A 241 -19.71 -11.12 -3.41
C ASP A 241 -19.19 -12.24 -2.51
N ALA A 242 -17.87 -12.44 -2.42
CA ALA A 242 -17.25 -13.39 -1.50
C ALA A 242 -17.51 -13.05 -0.03
N ARG A 243 -17.40 -11.75 0.35
CA ARG A 243 -17.74 -11.29 1.71
C ARG A 243 -19.23 -11.47 2.01
N ARG A 244 -20.11 -11.27 1.03
CA ARG A 244 -21.54 -11.50 1.17
C ARG A 244 -21.83 -12.99 1.39
N GLY A 245 -21.27 -13.86 0.56
CA GLY A 245 -21.41 -15.32 0.72
C GLY A 245 -20.82 -15.83 2.04
N GLY A 246 -19.68 -15.30 2.48
CA GLY A 246 -19.10 -15.60 3.80
C GLY A 246 -19.97 -15.11 4.96
N TRP A 247 -20.57 -13.93 4.83
CA TRP A 247 -21.50 -13.40 5.81
C TRP A 247 -22.75 -14.27 5.93
N ASP A 248 -23.34 -14.68 4.80
CA ASP A 248 -24.53 -15.51 4.77
C ASP A 248 -24.27 -16.90 5.35
N ARG A 249 -23.10 -17.50 5.06
CA ARG A 249 -22.64 -18.75 5.70
C ARG A 249 -22.48 -18.61 7.21
N LEU A 250 -21.83 -17.54 7.68
CA LEU A 250 -21.69 -17.27 9.12
C LEU A 250 -23.04 -17.13 9.81
N VAL A 251 -23.98 -16.40 9.21
CA VAL A 251 -25.32 -16.20 9.77
C VAL A 251 -26.04 -17.54 9.93
N LYS A 252 -25.97 -18.42 8.92
CA LYS A 252 -26.55 -19.77 8.99
C LYS A 252 -25.90 -20.62 10.09
N ALA A 253 -24.58 -20.63 10.18
CA ALA A 253 -23.86 -21.41 11.19
C ALA A 253 -24.18 -20.94 12.62
N VAL A 254 -24.21 -19.62 12.85
CA VAL A 254 -24.58 -19.03 14.15
C VAL A 254 -26.04 -19.37 14.51
N ALA A 255 -26.95 -19.27 13.55
CA ALA A 255 -28.36 -19.61 13.73
C ALA A 255 -28.55 -21.09 14.10
N GLN A 256 -27.91 -21.99 13.35
CA GLN A 256 -27.92 -23.43 13.60
C GLN A 256 -27.37 -23.76 14.99
N ARG A 257 -26.24 -23.16 15.39
CA ARG A 257 -25.63 -23.38 16.71
C ARG A 257 -26.51 -22.90 17.87
N GLN A 258 -27.31 -21.87 17.64
CA GLN A 258 -28.23 -21.31 18.63
C GLN A 258 -29.62 -21.94 18.59
N GLY A 259 -29.87 -22.88 17.66
CA GLY A 259 -31.17 -23.53 17.50
C GLY A 259 -32.29 -22.55 17.12
N VAL A 260 -31.96 -21.52 16.33
CA VAL A 260 -32.93 -20.50 15.89
C VAL A 260 -32.88 -20.32 14.38
N GLU A 261 -33.99 -19.85 13.81
CA GLU A 261 -34.03 -19.44 12.41
C GLU A 261 -33.12 -18.21 12.16
N PRO A 262 -32.37 -18.16 11.05
CA PRO A 262 -31.47 -17.04 10.74
C PRO A 262 -32.12 -15.66 10.83
N ALA A 263 -33.39 -15.54 10.42
CA ALA A 263 -34.14 -14.28 10.44
C ALA A 263 -34.32 -13.73 11.88
N VAL A 264 -34.41 -14.61 12.88
CA VAL A 264 -34.64 -14.23 14.29
C VAL A 264 -33.47 -13.42 14.86
N LEU A 265 -32.25 -13.66 14.37
CA LEU A 265 -31.05 -12.92 14.77
C LEU A 265 -31.08 -11.43 14.34
N PHE A 266 -31.98 -11.06 13.44
CA PHE A 266 -32.16 -9.69 12.94
C PHE A 266 -33.49 -9.04 13.39
N GLN A 267 -34.24 -9.69 14.29
CA GLN A 267 -35.50 -9.18 14.84
C GLN A 267 -35.33 -8.68 16.27
N LYS A 268 -36.31 -7.96 16.83
CA LYS A 268 -36.29 -7.63 18.27
C LYS A 268 -36.50 -8.91 19.07
N GLY A 269 -35.70 -9.14 20.10
CA GLY A 269 -35.80 -10.34 20.93
C GLY A 269 -34.76 -10.35 22.03
N ARG A 270 -35.14 -10.85 23.21
CA ARG A 270 -34.32 -10.89 24.43
C ARG A 270 -34.00 -12.30 24.93
N ARG A 271 -34.45 -13.36 24.23
CA ARG A 271 -34.07 -14.75 24.57
C ARG A 271 -32.55 -14.88 24.55
N GLN A 272 -31.99 -15.61 25.52
CA GLN A 272 -30.55 -15.72 25.71
C GLN A 272 -29.84 -16.25 24.46
N THR A 273 -30.38 -17.29 23.83
CA THR A 273 -29.87 -17.88 22.58
C THR A 273 -29.80 -16.86 21.42
N VAL A 274 -30.84 -16.05 21.27
CA VAL A 274 -30.89 -14.96 20.27
C VAL A 274 -29.89 -13.86 20.61
N SER A 275 -29.75 -13.52 21.89
CA SER A 275 -28.81 -12.52 22.38
C SER A 275 -27.37 -12.93 22.12
N ASP A 276 -27.03 -14.19 22.37
CA ASP A 276 -25.69 -14.76 22.16
C ASP A 276 -25.40 -14.93 20.66
N GLY A 277 -26.39 -15.36 19.88
CA GLY A 277 -26.38 -15.31 18.41
C GLY A 277 -26.01 -13.93 17.87
N LYS A 278 -26.71 -12.89 18.33
CA LYS A 278 -26.43 -11.50 17.93
C LYS A 278 -25.05 -11.04 18.37
N ALA A 279 -24.60 -11.40 19.57
CA ALA A 279 -23.27 -11.06 20.06
C ALA A 279 -22.16 -11.62 19.16
N MET A 280 -22.27 -12.89 18.76
CA MET A 280 -21.36 -13.53 17.80
C MET A 280 -21.36 -12.80 16.45
N LEU A 281 -22.54 -12.50 15.90
CA LEU A 281 -22.65 -11.78 14.62
C LEU A 281 -22.09 -10.35 14.70
N ILE A 282 -22.30 -9.63 15.80
CA ILE A 282 -21.75 -8.28 15.98
C ILE A 282 -20.22 -8.34 16.04
N TYR A 283 -19.66 -9.28 16.81
CA TYR A 283 -18.21 -9.46 16.89
C TYR A 283 -17.60 -9.82 15.53
N ALA A 284 -18.11 -10.86 14.88
CA ALA A 284 -17.61 -11.31 13.58
C ALA A 284 -17.85 -10.28 12.48
N GLY A 285 -19.02 -9.64 12.46
CA GLY A 285 -19.36 -8.60 11.49
C GLY A 285 -18.40 -7.42 11.53
N VAL A 286 -17.97 -7.01 12.72
CA VAL A 286 -16.98 -5.95 12.89
C VAL A 286 -15.56 -6.43 12.58
N THR A 287 -15.19 -7.60 13.09
CA THR A 287 -13.79 -8.06 13.09
C THR A 287 -13.39 -8.71 11.77
N LEU A 288 -14.28 -9.50 11.16
CA LEU A 288 -14.01 -10.30 9.96
C LEU A 288 -14.59 -9.66 8.70
N PHE A 289 -15.72 -8.95 8.81
CA PHE A 289 -16.44 -8.39 7.66
C PHE A 289 -16.36 -6.86 7.56
N GLY A 290 -15.61 -6.21 8.45
CA GLY A 290 -15.35 -4.76 8.41
C GLY A 290 -16.58 -3.87 8.56
N LYS A 291 -17.68 -4.38 9.12
CA LYS A 291 -18.89 -3.59 9.40
C LYS A 291 -18.65 -2.69 10.61
N THR A 292 -19.31 -1.53 10.68
CA THR A 292 -19.23 -0.68 11.88
C THR A 292 -20.11 -1.24 12.99
N ASN A 293 -19.77 -0.93 14.25
CA ASN A 293 -20.57 -1.34 15.39
C ASN A 293 -22.01 -0.79 15.29
N LYS A 294 -22.15 0.48 14.87
CA LYS A 294 -23.43 1.12 14.55
C LYS A 294 -24.25 0.33 13.52
N LYS A 295 -23.62 -0.07 12.41
CA LYS A 295 -24.29 -0.86 11.36
C LYS A 295 -24.73 -2.22 11.91
N MET A 296 -23.89 -2.87 12.71
CA MET A 296 -24.23 -4.15 13.33
C MET A 296 -25.38 -4.03 14.33
N ALA A 297 -25.40 -3.00 15.16
CA ALA A 297 -26.49 -2.72 16.10
C ALA A 297 -27.83 -2.53 15.37
N ALA A 298 -27.83 -1.75 14.29
CA ALA A 298 -29.00 -1.55 13.44
C ALA A 298 -29.47 -2.86 12.79
N MET A 299 -28.56 -3.66 12.24
CA MET A 299 -28.87 -4.95 11.62
C MET A 299 -29.51 -5.93 12.61
N THR A 300 -28.94 -6.08 13.82
CA THR A 300 -29.44 -7.01 14.84
C THR A 300 -30.59 -6.46 15.69
N ARG A 301 -31.10 -5.26 15.34
CA ARG A 301 -32.14 -4.52 16.08
C ARG A 301 -31.81 -4.36 17.57
N MET A 302 -30.52 -4.14 17.87
CA MET A 302 -30.03 -3.80 19.21
C MET A 302 -29.76 -2.30 19.30
N ALA A 303 -29.99 -1.70 20.47
CA ALA A 303 -29.49 -0.35 20.73
C ALA A 303 -27.94 -0.37 20.75
N GLU A 304 -27.32 0.75 20.39
CA GLU A 304 -25.86 0.85 20.20
C GLU A 304 -25.04 0.57 21.49
N PRO A 305 -25.41 1.06 22.69
CA PRO A 305 -24.65 0.74 23.91
C PRO A 305 -24.71 -0.77 24.28
N PRO A 306 -25.88 -1.45 24.25
CA PRO A 306 -25.95 -2.90 24.38
C PRO A 306 -25.16 -3.67 23.30
N ALA A 307 -25.13 -3.18 22.05
CA ALA A 307 -24.38 -3.83 20.97
C ALA A 307 -22.86 -3.77 21.20
N SER A 308 -22.33 -2.67 21.75
CA SER A 308 -20.92 -2.56 22.13
C SER A 308 -20.52 -3.59 23.19
N ARG A 309 -21.33 -3.75 24.25
CA ARG A 309 -21.14 -4.80 25.26
C ARG A 309 -21.30 -6.20 24.67
N ALA A 310 -22.27 -6.39 23.78
CA ALA A 310 -22.46 -7.64 23.07
C ALA A 310 -21.25 -8.02 22.19
N ARG A 311 -20.57 -7.05 21.58
CA ARG A 311 -19.33 -7.29 20.82
C ARG A 311 -18.22 -7.86 21.69
N GLN A 312 -18.04 -7.33 22.90
CA GLN A 312 -16.98 -7.78 23.82
C GLN A 312 -17.18 -9.23 24.24
N ARG A 313 -18.40 -9.62 24.64
CA ARG A 313 -18.73 -11.02 24.98
C ARG A 313 -18.79 -11.93 23.76
N GLY A 314 -19.16 -11.40 22.59
CA GLY A 314 -19.32 -12.15 21.34
C GLY A 314 -18.04 -12.87 20.89
N LYS A 315 -16.87 -12.33 21.21
CA LYS A 315 -15.58 -12.99 20.96
C LYS A 315 -15.51 -14.35 21.65
N ALA A 316 -15.69 -14.37 22.97
CA ALA A 316 -15.58 -15.59 23.78
C ALA A 316 -16.64 -16.64 23.40
N ILE A 317 -17.86 -16.20 23.07
CA ILE A 317 -18.94 -17.09 22.64
C ILE A 317 -18.58 -17.71 21.29
N LEU A 318 -18.11 -16.91 20.34
CA LEU A 318 -17.77 -17.38 19.00
C LEU A 318 -16.56 -18.33 19.01
N GLU A 319 -15.54 -18.05 19.81
CA GLU A 319 -14.37 -18.93 19.99
C GLU A 319 -14.76 -20.28 20.60
N LYS A 320 -15.60 -20.28 21.66
CA LYS A 320 -16.10 -21.52 22.28
C LYS A 320 -17.04 -22.31 21.37
N SER A 321 -17.66 -21.65 20.38
CA SER A 321 -18.68 -22.29 19.54
C SER A 321 -18.11 -23.27 18.52
N GLY A 322 -16.84 -23.13 18.13
CA GLY A 322 -16.21 -23.91 17.04
C GLY A 322 -16.56 -23.44 15.63
N ILE A 323 -17.48 -22.47 15.48
CA ILE A 323 -18.01 -22.03 14.17
C ILE A 323 -16.91 -21.50 13.24
N LEU A 324 -15.91 -20.80 13.77
CA LEU A 324 -14.84 -20.24 12.94
C LEU A 324 -13.93 -21.31 12.33
N SER A 325 -13.73 -22.43 13.03
CA SER A 325 -13.02 -23.60 12.51
C SER A 325 -13.83 -24.34 11.43
N GLU A 326 -15.16 -24.40 11.57
CA GLU A 326 -16.06 -25.01 10.57
C GLU A 326 -16.19 -24.17 9.29
N LEU A 327 -16.06 -22.85 9.40
CA LEU A 327 -16.07 -21.91 8.27
C LEU A 327 -14.68 -21.76 7.60
N GLY A 328 -13.64 -22.34 8.20
CA GLY A 328 -12.24 -22.29 7.77
C GLY A 328 -11.82 -23.51 6.95
N ASN A 329 -12.45 -23.69 5.79
CA ASN A 329 -11.94 -24.40 4.61
C ASN A 329 -12.44 -23.66 3.36
#